data_AF-A0A962Y1Q9-F1
#
_entry.id   AF-A0A962Y1Q9-F1
#
_cell.length_a   1.000
_cell.length_b   1.000
_cell.length_c   1.000
_cell.angle_alpha   90.00
_cell.angle_beta   90.00
_cell.angle_gamma   90.00
#
_symmetry.space_group_name_H-M   'P 1'
#
loop_
_entity.id
_entity.type
_entity.pdbx_description
1 polymer ?
#
loop_
_entity_poly.entity_id
_entity_poly.type
_entity_poly.pdbx_seq_one_letter_code
_entity_poly.pdbx_strand_id
1 'polypeptide(L)'
;DRIKIVLMQALGLAVVAIGLRMALEAQHTLLAIGCLLLGGVTGELLRIEQRLDNLAETLSRTLRSNSSRFVEGFVTATLLYLTGAMTIVGSIQDGTIGDPSVLLVKSLLDGVASVALASSLGIGVMFSALPVLLIQGGITLLAAQLAFLSQPAVLDAVNATGGLLILGIGINL
;
A
#
# COMPACT_ATOMS: atom_id res chain seq x y z
N ASP A 1 -6.99 14.58 -19.27
CA ASP A 1 -6.42 15.13 -18.01
C ASP A 1 -7.46 15.46 -16.94
N ARG A 2 -8.49 16.27 -17.21
CA ARG A 2 -9.55 16.56 -16.21
C ARG A 2 -10.23 15.32 -15.62
N ILE A 3 -10.52 14.30 -16.43
CA ILE A 3 -11.11 13.03 -15.96
C ILE A 3 -10.17 12.30 -15.00
N LYS A 4 -8.86 12.30 -15.27
CA LYS A 4 -7.85 11.69 -14.38
C LYS A 4 -7.83 12.40 -13.02
N ILE A 5 -7.88 13.73 -13.03
CA ILE A 5 -7.93 14.53 -11.79
C ILE A 5 -9.19 14.20 -10.98
N VAL A 6 -10.36 14.16 -11.61
CA VAL A 6 -11.62 13.83 -10.94
C VAL A 6 -11.57 12.42 -10.33
N LEU A 7 -11.03 11.44 -11.06
CA LEU A 7 -10.87 10.08 -10.55
C LEU A 7 -9.94 10.02 -9.34
N MET A 8 -8.79 10.69 -9.41
CA MET A 8 -7.83 10.74 -8.30
C MET A 8 -8.43 11.43 -7.07
N GLN A 9 -9.17 12.54 -7.26
CA GLN A 9 -9.86 13.23 -6.17
C GLN A 9 -10.96 12.36 -5.53
N ALA A 10 -11.76 11.67 -6.34
CA ALA A 10 -12.79 10.77 -5.84
C ALA A 10 -12.20 9.59 -5.04
N LEU A 11 -11.09 9.02 -5.52
CA LEU A 11 -10.38 7.96 -4.82
C LEU A 11 -9.71 8.48 -3.55
N GLY A 12 -9.07 9.65 -3.58
CA GLY A 12 -8.50 10.30 -2.40
C GLY A 12 -9.55 10.54 -1.31
N LEU A 13 -10.73 11.03 -1.69
CA LEU A 13 -11.84 11.23 -0.75
C LEU A 13 -12.34 9.90 -0.15
N ALA A 14 -12.42 8.83 -0.96
CA ALA A 14 -12.79 7.51 -0.47
C ALA A 14 -11.74 6.95 0.52
N VAL A 15 -10.45 7.15 0.23
CA VAL A 15 -9.34 6.78 1.11
C VAL A 15 -9.42 7.54 2.43
N VAL A 16 -9.68 8.85 2.41
CA VAL A 16 -9.89 9.65 3.63
C VAL A 16 -11.07 9.12 4.43
N ALA A 17 -12.20 8.82 3.79
CA ALA A 17 -13.39 8.31 4.47
C ALA A 17 -13.13 6.96 5.16
N ILE A 18 -12.42 6.04 4.49
CA ILE A 18 -12.05 4.74 5.06
C ILE A 18 -11.05 4.91 6.20
N GLY A 19 -9.99 5.70 6.00
CA GLY A 19 -8.98 5.95 7.01
C GLY A 19 -9.57 6.59 8.27
N LEU A 20 -10.49 7.54 8.10
CA LEU A 20 -11.21 8.18 9.21
C LEU A 20 -12.09 7.19 9.95
N ARG A 21 -12.86 6.35 9.24
CA ARG A 21 -13.69 5.32 9.87
C ARG A 21 -12.85 4.35 10.70
N MET A 22 -11.76 3.84 10.14
CA MET A 22 -10.84 2.93 10.84
C MET A 22 -10.19 3.59 12.07
N ALA A 23 -9.81 4.86 11.96
CA ALA A 23 -9.20 5.60 13.06
C ALA A 23 -10.20 5.91 14.19
N LEU A 24 -11.48 6.15 13.87
CA LEU A 24 -12.53 6.46 14.83
C LEU A 24 -13.13 5.23 15.52
N GLU A 25 -13.13 4.07 14.86
CA GLU A 25 -13.57 2.80 15.45
C GLU A 25 -12.59 2.28 16.53
N ALA A 26 -11.40 2.90 16.65
CA ALA A 26 -10.36 2.52 17.60
C ALA A 26 -10.73 2.82 19.06
N GLN A 27 -10.70 1.80 19.92
CA GLN A 27 -10.92 1.96 21.36
C GLN A 27 -9.68 2.49 22.11
N HIS A 28 -8.48 2.30 21.54
CA HIS A 28 -7.19 2.59 22.19
C HIS A 28 -6.35 3.61 21.40
N THR A 29 -6.89 4.82 21.19
CA THR A 29 -6.23 5.88 20.40
C THR A 29 -4.82 6.24 20.88
N LEU A 30 -4.57 6.25 22.21
CA LEU A 30 -3.24 6.56 22.75
C LEU A 30 -2.19 5.53 22.31
N LEU A 31 -2.57 4.26 22.24
CA LEU A 31 -1.68 3.17 21.82
C LEU A 31 -1.37 3.29 20.32
N ALA A 32 -2.36 3.66 19.52
CA ALA A 32 -2.19 3.94 18.10
C ALA A 32 -1.22 5.11 17.83
N ILE A 33 -1.35 6.22 18.57
CA ILE A 33 -0.42 7.36 18.48
C ILE A 33 1.00 6.90 18.88
N GLY A 34 1.12 6.11 19.95
CA GLY A 34 2.41 5.53 20.36
C GLY A 34 3.04 4.67 19.26
N CYS A 35 2.28 3.78 18.64
CA CYS A 35 2.72 2.96 17.51
C CYS A 35 3.12 3.81 16.31
N LEU A 36 2.36 4.87 15.99
CA LEU A 36 2.67 5.77 14.88
C LEU A 36 4.00 6.50 15.10
N LEU A 37 4.19 7.05 16.31
CA LEU A 37 5.42 7.77 16.66
C LEU A 37 6.63 6.84 16.70
N LEU A 38 6.51 5.70 17.39
CA LEU A 38 7.59 4.71 17.47
C LEU A 38 7.90 4.11 16.10
N GLY A 39 6.88 3.78 15.32
CA GLY A 39 7.01 3.28 13.95
C GLY A 39 7.69 4.29 13.03
N GLY A 40 7.30 5.58 13.11
CA GLY A 40 7.94 6.64 12.33
C GLY A 40 9.41 6.84 12.70
N VAL A 41 9.72 6.93 14.00
CA VAL A 41 11.10 7.09 14.47
C VAL A 41 11.96 5.87 14.11
N THR A 42 11.46 4.66 14.36
CA THR A 42 12.20 3.44 14.01
C THR A 42 12.38 3.28 12.51
N GLY A 43 11.37 3.63 11.72
CA GLY A 43 11.45 3.61 10.25
C GLY A 43 12.50 4.58 9.71
N GLU A 44 12.56 5.78 10.25
CA GLU A 44 13.58 6.79 9.91
C GLU A 44 14.99 6.33 10.31
N LEU A 45 15.15 5.82 11.54
CA LEU A 45 16.44 5.29 12.01
C LEU A 45 16.93 4.11 11.14
N LEU A 46 16.02 3.27 10.69
CA LEU A 46 16.32 2.15 9.78
C LEU A 46 16.51 2.59 8.32
N ARG A 47 16.21 3.85 7.98
CA ARG A 47 16.31 4.41 6.63
C ARG A 47 15.48 3.60 5.63
N ILE A 48 14.24 3.27 6.00
CA ILE A 48 13.37 2.40 5.19
C ILE A 48 13.15 3.01 3.80
N GLU A 49 12.91 4.31 3.71
CA GLU A 49 12.71 5.03 2.45
C GLU A 49 13.93 4.91 1.54
N GLN A 50 15.13 5.22 2.04
CA GLN A 50 16.35 5.12 1.22
C GLN A 50 16.66 3.68 0.81
N ARG A 51 16.33 2.68 1.65
CA ARG A 51 16.49 1.27 1.27
C ARG A 51 15.52 0.88 0.16
N LEU A 52 14.29 1.36 0.20
CA LEU A 52 13.30 1.14 -0.85
C LEU A 52 13.73 1.79 -2.17
N ASP A 53 14.23 3.02 -2.14
CA ASP A 53 14.76 3.72 -3.31
C ASP A 53 15.97 2.98 -3.92
N ASN A 54 16.89 2.50 -3.07
CA ASN A 54 18.05 1.73 -3.54
C ASN A 54 17.64 0.37 -4.13
N LEU A 55 16.63 -0.29 -3.56
CA LEU A 55 16.07 -1.53 -4.12
C LEU A 55 15.42 -1.26 -5.48
N ALA A 56 14.67 -0.16 -5.60
CA ALA A 56 14.08 0.28 -6.84
C ALA A 56 15.12 0.49 -7.93
N GLU A 57 16.19 1.19 -7.61
CA GLU A 57 17.28 1.47 -8.55
C GLU A 57 18.07 0.21 -8.92
N THR A 58 18.35 -0.65 -7.94
CA THR A 58 19.08 -1.93 -8.16
C THR A 58 18.26 -2.87 -9.04
N LEU A 59 16.96 -2.99 -8.79
CA LEU A 59 16.06 -3.82 -9.59
C LEU A 59 15.94 -3.27 -11.01
N SER A 60 15.83 -1.94 -11.15
CA SER A 60 15.82 -1.25 -12.45
C SER A 60 17.11 -1.51 -13.24
N ARG A 61 18.27 -1.47 -12.59
CA ARG A 61 19.58 -1.73 -13.25
C ARG A 61 19.78 -3.21 -13.59
N THR A 62 19.41 -4.12 -12.71
CA THR A 62 19.64 -5.57 -12.87
C THR A 62 18.79 -6.16 -13.98
N LEU A 63 17.56 -5.68 -14.13
CA LEU A 63 16.64 -6.19 -15.14
C LEU A 63 16.79 -5.53 -16.52
N ARG A 64 17.71 -4.57 -16.70
CA ARG A 64 17.97 -3.93 -18.01
C ARG A 64 18.33 -4.99 -19.07
N SER A 65 17.33 -5.41 -19.83
CA SER A 65 17.45 -6.21 -21.04
C SER A 65 17.25 -5.32 -22.28
N ASN A 66 17.47 -5.88 -23.47
CA ASN A 66 17.33 -5.18 -24.75
C ASN A 66 15.92 -4.58 -25.02
N SER A 67 14.91 -4.86 -24.18
CA SER A 67 13.59 -4.23 -24.19
C SER A 67 13.41 -3.22 -23.04
N SER A 68 14.29 -2.21 -22.97
CA SER A 68 14.36 -1.19 -21.89
C SER A 68 13.00 -0.70 -21.36
N ARG A 69 12.04 -0.42 -22.26
CA ARG A 69 10.73 0.13 -21.88
C ARG A 69 9.81 -0.88 -21.17
N PHE A 70 9.88 -2.16 -21.52
CA PHE A 70 9.12 -3.21 -20.84
C PHE A 70 9.57 -3.35 -19.38
N VAL A 71 10.89 -3.46 -19.19
CA VAL A 71 11.49 -3.62 -17.86
C VAL A 71 11.20 -2.41 -16.99
N GLU A 72 11.38 -1.22 -17.54
CA GLU A 72 11.10 0.05 -16.85
C GLU A 72 9.64 0.13 -16.41
N GLY A 73 8.69 -0.21 -17.28
CA GLY A 73 7.27 -0.26 -16.94
C GLY A 73 6.93 -1.27 -15.85
N PHE A 74 7.50 -2.47 -15.92
CA PHE A 74 7.32 -3.51 -14.90
C PHE A 74 7.84 -3.05 -13.53
N VAL A 75 9.11 -2.62 -13.45
CA VAL A 75 9.75 -2.25 -12.19
C VAL A 75 9.06 -1.04 -11.57
N THR A 76 8.79 0.00 -12.36
CA THR A 76 8.14 1.24 -11.87
C THR A 76 6.76 0.93 -11.29
N ALA A 77 5.95 0.15 -12.00
CA ALA A 77 4.60 -0.19 -11.52
C ALA A 77 4.65 -1.10 -10.29
N THR A 78 5.52 -2.10 -10.25
CA THR A 78 5.67 -3.00 -9.09
C THR A 78 6.05 -2.24 -7.83
N LEU A 79 7.02 -1.34 -7.93
CA LEU A 79 7.45 -0.54 -6.79
C LEU A 79 6.31 0.36 -6.34
N LEU A 80 5.71 1.12 -7.25
CA LEU A 80 4.61 2.02 -6.92
C LEU A 80 3.45 1.29 -6.21
N TYR A 81 3.10 0.09 -6.66
CA TYR A 81 2.01 -0.67 -6.05
C TYR A 81 2.39 -1.25 -4.70
N LEU A 82 3.64 -1.69 -4.50
CA LEU A 82 4.07 -2.37 -3.28
C LEU A 82 4.55 -1.42 -2.18
N THR A 83 5.05 -0.23 -2.51
CA THR A 83 5.54 0.76 -1.54
C THR A 83 4.41 1.39 -0.73
N GLY A 84 3.17 1.32 -1.20
CA GLY A 84 2.02 1.90 -0.51
C GLY A 84 1.72 1.23 0.82
N ALA A 85 1.56 2.02 1.89
CA ALA A 85 1.22 1.49 3.23
C ALA A 85 -0.10 0.68 3.23
N MET A 86 -1.02 0.98 2.29
CA MET A 86 -2.25 0.22 2.08
C MET A 86 -2.02 -1.25 1.70
N THR A 87 -0.90 -1.61 1.08
CA THR A 87 -0.54 -3.01 0.82
C THR A 87 -0.38 -3.76 2.13
N ILE A 88 0.35 -3.18 3.09
CA ILE A 88 0.64 -3.82 4.37
C ILE A 88 -0.60 -3.81 5.25
N VAL A 89 -1.20 -2.63 5.47
CA VAL A 89 -2.36 -2.46 6.34
C VAL A 89 -3.55 -3.28 5.81
N GLY A 90 -3.86 -3.16 4.52
CA GLY A 90 -4.97 -3.88 3.91
C GLY A 90 -4.78 -5.40 3.90
N SER A 91 -3.56 -5.90 3.66
CA SER A 91 -3.31 -7.35 3.68
C SER A 91 -3.41 -7.94 5.08
N ILE A 92 -2.91 -7.22 6.10
CA ILE A 92 -3.06 -7.65 7.48
C ILE A 92 -4.54 -7.65 7.86
N GLN A 93 -5.26 -6.56 7.59
CA GLN A 93 -6.68 -6.44 7.92
C GLN A 93 -7.52 -7.53 7.25
N ASP A 94 -7.37 -7.73 5.94
CA ASP A 94 -8.06 -8.77 5.19
C ASP A 94 -7.70 -10.17 5.73
N GLY A 95 -6.41 -10.44 5.98
CA GLY A 95 -5.97 -11.72 6.50
C GLY A 95 -6.46 -12.02 7.92
N THR A 96 -6.53 -11.01 8.79
CA THR A 96 -6.83 -11.24 10.23
C THR A 96 -8.31 -11.15 10.57
N ILE A 97 -9.07 -10.28 9.89
CA ILE A 97 -10.49 -10.02 10.19
C ILE A 97 -11.41 -10.22 8.99
N GLY A 98 -10.87 -10.51 7.81
CA GLY A 98 -11.66 -10.76 6.61
C GLY A 98 -12.33 -9.51 6.03
N ASP A 99 -11.77 -8.32 6.28
CA ASP A 99 -12.25 -7.06 5.69
C ASP A 99 -11.34 -6.61 4.53
N PRO A 100 -11.77 -6.81 3.27
CA PRO A 100 -10.98 -6.43 2.10
C PRO A 100 -11.18 -4.96 1.69
N SER A 101 -11.93 -4.15 2.43
CA SER A 101 -12.33 -2.78 2.02
C SER A 101 -11.15 -1.91 1.59
N VAL A 102 -10.04 -1.96 2.33
CA VAL A 102 -8.80 -1.22 2.01
C VAL A 102 -8.15 -1.75 0.72
N LEU A 103 -8.11 -3.06 0.54
CA LEU A 103 -7.54 -3.69 -0.66
C LEU A 103 -8.38 -3.43 -1.91
N LEU A 104 -9.70 -3.32 -1.78
CA LEU A 104 -10.60 -2.97 -2.88
C LEU A 104 -10.36 -1.54 -3.37
N VAL A 105 -10.25 -0.58 -2.45
CA VAL A 105 -9.93 0.81 -2.83
C VAL A 105 -8.53 0.91 -3.43
N LYS A 106 -7.56 0.18 -2.88
CA LYS A 106 -6.22 0.08 -3.48
C LYS A 106 -6.27 -0.50 -4.89
N SER A 107 -7.04 -1.56 -5.12
CA SER A 107 -7.16 -2.18 -6.44
C SER A 107 -7.72 -1.20 -7.48
N LEU A 108 -8.65 -0.32 -7.07
CA LEU A 108 -9.15 0.75 -7.94
C LEU A 108 -8.08 1.82 -8.23
N LEU A 109 -7.32 2.25 -7.21
CA LEU A 109 -6.19 3.17 -7.37
C LEU A 109 -5.13 2.61 -8.33
N ASP A 110 -4.69 1.39 -8.09
CA ASP A 110 -3.70 0.70 -8.92
C ASP A 110 -4.22 0.49 -10.33
N GLY A 111 -5.51 0.16 -10.48
CA GLY A 111 -6.18 0.04 -11.78
C GLY A 111 -6.13 1.34 -12.58
N VAL A 112 -6.52 2.47 -11.99
CA VAL A 112 -6.47 3.79 -12.65
C VAL A 112 -5.02 4.18 -12.96
N ALA A 113 -4.10 3.97 -12.01
CA ALA A 113 -2.67 4.23 -12.21
C ALA A 113 -2.08 3.37 -13.33
N SER A 114 -2.48 2.09 -13.44
CA SER A 114 -1.98 1.15 -14.45
C SER A 114 -2.31 1.61 -15.85
N VAL A 115 -3.48 2.19 -16.09
CA VAL A 115 -3.87 2.71 -17.40
C VAL A 115 -2.97 3.87 -17.80
N ALA A 116 -2.68 4.79 -16.87
CA ALA A 116 -1.82 5.94 -17.12
C ALA A 116 -0.33 5.55 -17.27
N LEU A 117 0.14 4.58 -16.48
CA LEU A 117 1.49 4.06 -16.57
C LEU A 117 1.67 3.24 -17.84
N ALA A 118 0.71 2.38 -18.21
CA ALA A 118 0.79 1.56 -19.40
C ALA A 118 0.79 2.41 -20.68
N SER A 119 0.06 3.53 -20.72
CA SER A 119 0.13 4.46 -21.86
C SER A 119 1.52 5.09 -22.04
N SER A 120 2.29 5.19 -20.94
CA SER A 120 3.58 5.88 -20.91
C SER A 120 4.76 4.92 -21.03
N LEU A 121 4.71 3.80 -20.29
CA LEU A 121 5.77 2.81 -20.12
C LEU A 121 5.47 1.48 -20.83
N GLY A 122 4.31 1.35 -21.46
CA GLY A 122 3.94 0.19 -22.27
C GLY A 122 3.48 -1.03 -21.45
N ILE A 123 3.45 -2.18 -22.10
CA ILE A 123 2.82 -3.41 -21.60
C ILE A 123 3.49 -4.02 -20.36
N GLY A 124 4.72 -3.61 -20.04
CA GLY A 124 5.45 -4.08 -18.85
C GLY A 124 4.69 -3.86 -17.54
N VAL A 125 3.86 -2.81 -17.49
CA VAL A 125 3.02 -2.49 -16.33
C VAL A 125 2.06 -3.63 -15.97
N MET A 126 1.52 -4.36 -16.95
CA MET A 126 0.59 -5.47 -16.69
C MET A 126 1.24 -6.58 -15.85
N PHE A 127 2.55 -6.78 -16.02
CA PHE A 127 3.29 -7.83 -15.32
C PHE A 127 3.55 -7.51 -13.86
N SER A 128 3.33 -6.27 -13.40
CA SER A 128 3.46 -5.93 -11.98
C SER A 128 2.40 -6.60 -11.11
N ALA A 129 1.30 -7.09 -11.70
CA ALA A 129 0.30 -7.90 -11.01
C ALA A 129 0.90 -9.16 -10.36
N LEU A 130 1.94 -9.76 -10.94
CA LEU A 130 2.62 -10.94 -10.38
C LEU A 130 3.28 -10.67 -9.03
N PRO A 131 4.24 -9.72 -8.91
CA PRO A 131 4.86 -9.42 -7.62
C PRO A 131 3.86 -8.84 -6.61
N VAL A 132 2.85 -8.06 -7.07
CA VAL A 132 1.78 -7.59 -6.19
C VAL A 132 1.01 -8.77 -5.60
N LEU A 133 0.56 -9.72 -6.44
CA LEU A 133 -0.15 -10.91 -5.99
C LEU A 133 0.69 -11.75 -5.02
N LEU A 134 1.97 -11.94 -5.32
CA LEU A 134 2.87 -12.74 -4.48
C LEU A 134 3.10 -12.10 -3.10
N ILE A 135 3.38 -10.80 -3.07
CA ILE A 135 3.72 -10.11 -1.81
C ILE A 135 2.45 -9.79 -1.02
N GLN A 136 1.46 -9.14 -1.64
CA GLN A 136 0.19 -8.81 -0.99
C GLN A 136 -0.54 -10.08 -0.54
N GLY A 137 -0.73 -11.02 -1.47
CA GLY A 137 -1.38 -12.30 -1.16
C GLY A 137 -0.59 -13.13 -0.15
N GLY A 138 0.74 -13.11 -0.21
CA GLY A 138 1.60 -13.75 0.78
C GLY A 138 1.40 -13.17 2.18
N ILE A 139 1.36 -11.83 2.32
CA ILE A 139 1.09 -11.17 3.59
C ILE A 139 -0.31 -11.53 4.10
N THR A 140 -1.34 -11.47 3.26
CA THR A 140 -2.72 -11.84 3.64
C THR A 140 -2.79 -13.28 4.16
N LEU A 141 -2.18 -14.24 3.46
CA LEU A 141 -2.18 -15.65 3.86
C LEU A 141 -1.40 -15.91 5.15
N LEU A 142 -0.27 -15.21 5.36
CA LEU A 142 0.50 -15.30 6.60
C LEU A 142 -0.26 -14.67 7.76
N ALA A 143 -0.88 -13.52 7.54
CA ALA A 143 -1.68 -12.81 8.53
C ALA A 143 -2.87 -13.67 9.01
N ALA A 144 -3.51 -14.40 8.08
CA ALA A 144 -4.58 -15.35 8.41
C ALA A 144 -4.13 -16.53 9.29
N GLN A 145 -2.85 -16.91 9.25
CA GLN A 145 -2.30 -18.01 10.06
C GLN A 145 -1.77 -17.54 11.41
N LEU A 146 -1.49 -16.24 11.57
CA LEU A 146 -0.94 -15.66 12.80
C LEU A 146 -2.07 -15.36 13.80
N ALA A 147 -2.45 -16.37 14.59
CA ALA A 147 -3.52 -16.25 15.60
C ALA A 147 -3.31 -15.11 16.62
N PHE A 148 -2.07 -14.67 16.87
CA PHE A 148 -1.81 -13.55 17.77
C PHE A 148 -2.29 -12.21 17.19
N LEU A 149 -2.29 -12.07 15.86
CA LEU A 149 -2.74 -10.84 15.20
C LEU A 149 -4.25 -10.65 15.37
N SER A 150 -5.02 -11.74 15.52
CA SER A 150 -6.46 -11.70 15.75
C SER A 150 -6.85 -11.32 17.19
N GLN A 151 -5.87 -11.05 18.08
CA GLN A 151 -6.18 -10.56 19.43
C GLN A 151 -6.83 -9.17 19.34
N PRO A 152 -7.94 -8.90 20.06
CA PRO A 152 -8.68 -7.64 19.93
C PRO A 152 -7.80 -6.39 20.15
N ALA A 153 -6.90 -6.43 21.14
CA ALA A 153 -6.00 -5.31 21.42
C ALA A 153 -4.99 -5.04 20.29
N VAL A 154 -4.53 -6.08 19.59
CA VAL A 154 -3.61 -5.96 18.45
C VAL A 154 -4.36 -5.46 17.21
N LEU A 155 -5.54 -6.03 16.94
CA LEU A 155 -6.40 -5.61 15.85
C LEU A 155 -6.80 -4.14 15.98
N ASP A 156 -7.20 -3.69 17.16
CA ASP A 156 -7.55 -2.30 17.42
C ASP A 156 -6.36 -1.37 17.16
N ALA A 157 -5.17 -1.74 17.62
CA ALA A 157 -3.96 -0.95 17.39
C ALA A 157 -3.58 -0.88 15.89
N VAL A 158 -3.70 -2.01 15.18
CA VAL A 158 -3.43 -2.09 13.73
C VAL A 158 -4.45 -1.28 12.94
N ASN A 159 -5.74 -1.40 13.23
CA ASN A 159 -6.80 -0.66 12.55
C ASN A 159 -6.69 0.85 12.82
N ALA A 160 -6.42 1.24 14.06
CA ALA A 160 -6.27 2.63 14.44
C ALA A 160 -5.06 3.29 13.75
N THR A 161 -3.89 2.65 13.86
CA THR A 161 -2.65 3.16 13.27
C THR A 161 -2.73 3.11 11.75
N GLY A 162 -3.24 2.02 11.19
CA GLY A 162 -3.46 1.85 9.77
C GLY A 162 -4.45 2.86 9.20
N GLY A 163 -5.56 3.11 9.91
CA GLY A 163 -6.55 4.13 9.58
C GLY A 163 -5.93 5.52 9.50
N LEU A 164 -5.12 5.91 10.50
CA LEU A 164 -4.38 7.18 10.50
C LEU A 164 -3.39 7.30 9.33
N LEU A 165 -2.65 6.22 9.01
CA LEU A 165 -1.74 6.19 7.86
C LEU A 165 -2.50 6.33 6.52
N ILE A 166 -3.61 5.61 6.36
CA ILE A 166 -4.48 5.66 5.18
C ILE A 166 -5.06 7.07 5.02
N LEU A 167 -5.52 7.68 6.12
CA LEU A 167 -6.03 9.05 6.13
C LEU A 167 -4.95 10.04 5.67
N GLY A 168 -3.70 9.87 6.14
CA GLY A 168 -2.55 10.65 5.68
C GLY A 168 -2.29 10.48 4.17
N ILE A 169 -2.39 9.27 3.64
CA ILE A 169 -2.28 9.02 2.19
C ILE A 169 -3.40 9.73 1.43
N GLY A 170 -4.64 9.64 1.91
CA GLY A 170 -5.80 10.27 1.26
C GLY A 170 -5.73 11.79 1.23
N ILE A 171 -5.10 12.43 2.22
CA ILE A 171 -4.86 13.88 2.24
C ILE A 171 -3.76 14.28 1.23
N ASN A 172 -2.80 13.40 0.96
CA ASN A 172 -1.69 13.66 0.04
C ASN A 172 -2.04 13.42 -1.44
N LEU A 173 -3.11 12.67 -1.72
CA LEU A 173 -3.62 12.38 -3.07
C LEU A 173 -4.46 13.54 -3.63
#